data_AF-F6I549-F1
#
_entry.id   AF-F6I549-F1
#
_cell.length_a   1.000
_cell.length_b   1.000
_cell.length_c   1.000
_cell.angle_alpha   90.00
_cell.angle_beta   90.00
_cell.angle_gamma   90.00
#
_symmetry.space_group_name_H-M   'P 1'
#
loop_
_entity.id
_entity.type
_entity.pdbx_description
1 polymer ?
#
loop_
_entity_poly.entity_id
_entity_poly.type
_entity_poly.pdbx_seq_one_letter_code
_entity_poly.pdbx_strand_id
1 'polypeptide(L)' 'MALDRRDYRQLVNTTVEIANKVGVDGIIGRIVEDLKDGTKPYMRMVVETIEKVVANLGASDINAHSEQLLIDRILYAFQE' A
#
# COMPACT_ATOMS: atom_id res chain seq x y z
N MET A 1 -12.58 -7.79 9.18
CA MET A 1 -12.44 -6.61 8.30
C MET A 1 -11.73 -6.98 7.00
N ALA A 2 -10.45 -7.36 6.98
CA ALA A 2 -9.77 -7.78 5.73
C ALA A 2 -10.21 -9.15 5.14
N LEU A 3 -11.02 -9.94 5.86
CA LEU A 3 -11.51 -11.25 5.43
C LEU A 3 -12.81 -11.17 4.60
N ASP A 4 -13.55 -10.07 4.67
CA ASP A 4 -14.75 -9.86 3.84
C ASP A 4 -14.34 -9.27 2.49
N ARG A 5 -14.65 -9.98 1.40
CA ARG A 5 -14.28 -9.59 0.03
C ARG A 5 -14.87 -8.24 -0.39
N ARG A 6 -16.02 -7.86 0.17
CA ARG A 6 -16.66 -6.57 -0.17
C ARG A 6 -15.94 -5.41 0.50
N ASP A 7 -15.63 -5.57 1.78
CA ASP A 7 -14.88 -4.59 2.57
C ASP A 7 -13.48 -4.40 1.98
N TYR A 8 -12.83 -5.50 1.60
CA TYR A 8 -11.52 -5.49 0.95
C TYR A 8 -11.51 -4.58 -0.29
N ARG A 9 -12.43 -4.80 -1.23
CA ARG A 9 -12.46 -4.03 -2.49
C ARG A 9 -12.80 -2.57 -2.25
N GLN A 10 -13.73 -2.29 -1.33
CA GLN A 10 -14.09 -0.91 -0.99
C GLN A 10 -12.92 -0.16 -0.36
N LEU A 11 -12.18 -0.80 0.56
CA LEU A 11 -11.01 -0.20 1.19
C LEU A 11 -9.92 0.12 0.18
N VAL A 12 -9.56 -0.85 -0.68
CA VAL A 12 -8.56 -0.64 -1.74
C VAL A 12 -8.97 0.52 -2.64
N ASN A 13 -10.19 0.48 -3.20
CA ASN A 13 -10.65 1.49 -4.15
C ASN A 13 -10.75 2.88 -3.51
N THR A 14 -11.28 2.98 -2.28
CA THR A 14 -11.40 4.26 -1.59
C THR A 14 -10.02 4.84 -1.28
N THR A 15 -9.06 4.00 -0.90
CA THR A 15 -7.69 4.45 -0.62
C THR A 15 -7.00 4.96 -1.89
N VAL A 16 -7.22 4.30 -3.04
CA VAL A 16 -6.73 4.77 -4.35
C VAL A 16 -7.35 6.13 -4.71
N GLU A 17 -8.66 6.30 -4.51
CA GLU A 17 -9.32 7.59 -4.75
C GLU A 17 -8.80 8.72 -3.84
N ILE A 18 -8.48 8.40 -2.58
CA ILE A 18 -7.82 9.36 -1.69
C ILE A 18 -6.41 9.68 -2.19
N ALA A 19 -5.64 8.68 -2.63
CA ALA A 19 -4.30 8.90 -3.19
C ALA A 19 -4.33 9.86 -4.38
N ASN A 20 -5.36 9.78 -5.23
CA ASN A 20 -5.55 10.69 -6.37
C ASN A 20 -5.71 12.16 -5.98
N LYS A 21 -6.04 12.44 -4.71
CA LYS A 21 -6.17 13.80 -4.18
C LYS A 21 -4.97 14.23 -3.34
N VAL A 22 -4.35 13.31 -2.61
CA VAL A 22 -3.33 13.63 -1.59
C VAL A 22 -1.91 13.34 -2.09
N GLY A 23 -1.75 12.55 -3.15
CA GLY A 23 -0.46 12.15 -3.71
C GLY A 23 0.05 10.80 -3.19
N VAL A 24 1.03 10.24 -3.90
CA VAL A 24 1.54 8.88 -3.67
C VAL A 24 2.35 8.75 -2.37
N ASP A 25 3.30 9.65 -2.10
CA ASP A 25 4.20 9.57 -0.94
C ASP A 25 3.42 9.60 0.39
N GLY A 26 2.40 10.46 0.46
CA GLY A 26 1.57 10.60 1.65
C GLY A 26 0.73 9.37 2.00
N ILE A 27 0.31 8.60 1.00
CA ILE A 27 -0.43 7.34 1.22
C ILE A 27 0.52 6.18 1.49
N ILE A 28 1.57 6.02 0.68
CA ILE A 28 2.53 4.93 0.84
C ILE A 28 3.19 5.02 2.22
N GLY A 29 3.67 6.19 2.63
CA GLY A 29 4.31 6.38 3.93
C GLY A 29 3.43 6.04 5.14
N ARG A 30 2.10 5.97 4.97
CA ARG A 30 1.16 5.58 6.03
C ARG A 30 0.92 4.08 6.11
N ILE A 31 0.91 3.38 4.97
CA ILE A 31 0.48 1.97 4.88
C ILE A 31 1.64 1.01 4.72
N VAL A 32 2.84 1.48 4.40
CA VAL A 32 4.00 0.62 4.11
C VAL A 32 4.51 -0.15 5.34
N GLU A 33 4.41 0.41 6.54
CA GLU A 33 4.80 -0.26 7.78
C GLU A 33 3.87 -1.43 8.13
N ASP A 34 2.61 -1.39 7.67
CA ASP A 34 1.63 -2.45 7.89
C ASP A 34 2.02 -3.78 7.22
N LEU A 35 2.97 -3.76 6.29
CA LEU A 35 3.54 -4.95 5.66
C LEU A 35 4.42 -5.77 6.62
N LYS A 36 4.82 -5.22 7.77
CA LYS A 36 5.69 -5.93 8.74
C LYS A 36 4.90 -6.70 9.79
N ASP A 37 3.86 -6.07 10.36
CA ASP A 37 3.16 -6.56 11.55
C ASP A 37 1.70 -6.97 11.23
N GLY A 38 1.33 -6.97 9.95
CA GLY A 38 -0.02 -7.29 9.47
C GLY A 38 -0.32 -8.78 9.39
N THR A 39 -1.60 -9.14 9.42
CA THR A 39 -2.03 -10.51 9.06
C THR A 39 -1.89 -10.74 7.56
N LYS A 40 -1.62 -11.98 7.10
CA LYS A 40 -1.48 -12.28 5.64
C LYS A 40 -2.61 -11.72 4.75
N PRO A 41 -3.92 -11.80 5.12
CA PRO A 41 -4.99 -11.18 4.34
C PRO A 41 -4.88 -9.65 4.27
N TYR A 42 -4.46 -9.02 5.37
CA TYR A 42 -4.26 -7.57 5.44
C TYR A 42 -3.06 -7.14 4.61
N MET A 43 -1.92 -7.84 4.72
CA MET A 43 -0.73 -7.58 3.91
C MET A 43 -1.04 -7.64 2.42
N ARG A 44 -1.81 -8.65 1.96
CA ARG A 44 -2.26 -8.71 0.56
C ARG A 44 -3.06 -7.48 0.14
N MET A 45 -3.95 -6.99 1.01
CA MET A 45 -4.73 -5.77 0.75
C MET A 45 -3.83 -4.54 0.63
N VAL A 46 -2.84 -4.42 1.51
CA VAL A 46 -1.87 -3.32 1.49
C VAL A 46 -1.02 -3.37 0.22
N VAL A 47 -0.50 -4.54 -0.16
CA VAL A 47 0.27 -4.73 -1.41
C VAL A 47 -0.58 -4.36 -2.62
N GLU A 48 -1.82 -4.83 -2.72
CA GLU A 48 -2.72 -4.48 -3.84
C GLU A 48 -3.02 -2.97 -3.88
N THR A 49 -3.15 -2.34 -2.70
CA THR A 49 -3.37 -0.89 -2.62
C THR A 49 -2.15 -0.13 -3.11
N ILE A 50 -0.95 -0.49 -2.66
CA ILE A 50 0.32 0.10 -3.11
C ILE A 50 0.48 -0.07 -4.62
N GLU A 51 0.26 -1.28 -5.15
CA GLU A 51 0.34 -1.57 -6.59
C GLU A 51 -0.56 -0.64 -7.39
N LYS A 52 -1.83 -0.51 -6.99
CA LYS A 52 -2.81 0.34 -7.70
C LYS A 52 -2.48 1.82 -7.60
N VAL A 53 -2.02 2.30 -6.44
CA VAL A 53 -1.64 3.71 -6.26
C VAL A 53 -0.44 4.06 -7.15
N VAL A 54 0.60 3.23 -7.12
CA VAL A 54 1.81 3.45 -7.93
C VAL A 54 1.52 3.31 -9.43
N ALA A 55 0.70 2.33 -9.83
CA ALA A 55 0.30 2.18 -11.22
C ALA A 55 -0.51 3.39 -11.75
N ASN A 56 -1.28 4.04 -10.87
CA ASN A 56 -2.14 5.17 -11.26
C ASN A 56 -1.42 6.53 -11.23
N LEU A 57 -0.59 6.78 -10.22
CA LEU A 57 0.04 8.09 -10.00
C LEU A 57 1.53 8.12 -10.37
N GLY A 58 2.14 6.96 -10.62
CA GLY A 58 3.58 6.82 -10.74
C GLY A 58 4.29 6.88 -9.39
N ALA A 59 5.62 6.96 -9.45
CA ALA A 59 6.51 6.97 -8.29
C ALA A 59 7.36 8.24 -8.17
N SER A 60 7.12 9.24 -9.04
CA SER A 60 7.97 10.43 -9.15
C SER A 60 8.05 11.28 -7.88
N ASP A 61 7.00 11.25 -7.05
CA ASP A 61 6.93 12.02 -5.80
C ASP A 61 7.43 11.22 -4.57
N ILE A 62 7.83 9.96 -4.75
CA ILE A 62 8.37 9.13 -3.67
C ILE A 62 9.80 9.57 -3.39
N ASN A 63 10.08 9.97 -2.15
CA ASN A 63 11.44 10.33 -1.75
C ASN A 63 12.31 9.08 -1.51
N ALA A 64 13.64 9.24 -1.51
CA ALA A 64 14.57 8.13 -1.40
C ALA A 64 14.42 7.29 -0.10
N HIS A 65 13.98 7.90 1.00
CA HIS A 65 13.75 7.18 2.25
C HIS A 65 12.49 6.31 2.16
N SER A 66 11.39 6.87 1.67
CA SER A 66 10.14 6.15 1.39
C SER A 66 10.37 5.00 0.41
N GLU A 67 11.20 5.21 -0.62
CA GLU A 67 11.56 4.19 -1.61
C GLU A 67 12.30 3.01 -0.96
N GLN A 68 13.34 3.26 -0.17
CA GLN A 68 14.08 2.21 0.54
C GLN A 68 13.14 1.39 1.44
N LEU A 69 12.33 2.08 2.23
CA LEU A 69 11.40 1.46 3.16
C LEU A 69 10.33 0.64 2.43
N LEU A 70 9.84 1.13 1.29
CA LEU A 70 8.91 0.38 0.43
C LEU A 70 9.53 -0.93 -0.08
N ILE A 71 10.77 -0.89 -0.57
CA ILE A 71 11.48 -2.07 -1.06
C ILE A 71 11.68 -3.08 0.07
N ASP A 72 12.20 -2.64 1.22
CA ASP A 72 12.47 -3.50 2.37
C ASP A 72 11.20 -4.19 2.88
N ARG A 73 10.09 -3.44 2.96
CA ARG A 73 8.81 -3.95 3.46
C ARG A 73 8.13 -4.90 2.48
N ILE A 74 8.23 -4.64 1.17
CA ILE A 74 7.73 -5.56 0.14
C ILE A 74 8.54 -6.87 0.16
N LEU A 75 9.87 -6.80 0.30
CA LEU A 75 10.71 -8.00 0.40
C LEU A 75 10.35 -8.84 1.62
N TYR A 76 10.17 -8.20 2.78
CA TYR A 76 9.71 -8.87 4.00
C TYR A 76 8.36 -9.58 3.77
N ALA A 77 7.38 -8.87 3.19
CA ALA A 77 6.05 -9.42 2.91
C ALA A 77 6.06 -10.59 1.91
N PHE A 78 7.07 -10.68 1.04
CA PHE A 78 7.22 -11.78 0.08
C PHE A 78 7.85 -13.03 0.69
N GLN A 79 8.61 -12.89 1.78
CA GLN A 79 9.30 -13.99 2.45
C GLN A 79 8.43 -14.72 3.49
N GLU A 80 7.38 -14.08 4.02
CA GLU A 80 6.42 -14.68 4.98
C GLU A 80 5.35 -15.58 4.35
#